data_AF-A0A8B8EUD1-F1
#
_entry.id   AF-A0A8B8EUD1-F1
#
_cell.length_a   1.000
_cell.length_b   1.000
_cell.length_c   1.000
_cell.angle_alpha   90.00
_cell.angle_beta   90.00
_cell.angle_gamma   90.00
#
_symmetry.space_group_name_H-M   'P 1'
#
loop_
_entity.id
_entity.type
_entity.pdbx_description
1 polymer ?
#
loop_
_entity_poly.entity_id
_entity_poly.type
_entity_poly.pdbx_seq_one_letter_code
_entity_poly.pdbx_strand_id
1 'polypeptide(L)'
;MTFSVLVTGANGFLGQHVVKHLQERAKGHVDSLILLDKEPFVQKLDYTVNIPTETIVGSITDPQTARTAVQRAHCVIHLAAVISVTTFPKVKVMREVNVKGTSILLDACVTSDVGLFIACSTQDSAIDWSDQCDVDETHTVEPCDLAFGDYAKTKLEAEQMVLARNGTKLDNGKRLRTVVLRPGVIYGELDNIFVTSVIRNTLSHGGVLYHFGSPRAVSQYVYVGNAAWGFVCALNKLRHDTSLGGEAFFIGDETPLLQLFTFSELFIKLHGGRLSKRPIPYLLILVVVLVLEWILWFLSPLKEINLPVTSSSVRYANKRWSFSYKKAVSRLDYSPLYSWEESYRRSCEYYKTVT
;
A
#
# COMPACT_ATOMS: atom_id res chain seq x y z
N MET A 1 28.77 13.04 8.93
CA MET A 1 28.48 11.95 7.98
C MET A 1 27.13 12.25 7.38
N THR A 2 27.02 12.25 6.06
CA THR A 2 25.77 12.52 5.34
C THR A 2 24.87 11.29 5.35
N PHE A 3 23.65 11.39 5.85
CA PHE A 3 22.65 10.32 5.92
C PHE A 3 21.73 10.36 4.69
N SER A 4 21.82 9.33 3.85
CA SER A 4 21.07 9.23 2.59
C SER A 4 19.95 8.20 2.68
N VAL A 5 18.79 8.48 2.08
CA VAL A 5 17.63 7.56 2.04
C VAL A 5 17.30 7.17 0.61
N LEU A 6 17.23 5.87 0.33
CA LEU A 6 16.69 5.34 -0.91
C LEU A 6 15.19 5.11 -0.77
N VAL A 7 14.38 5.65 -1.69
CA VAL A 7 12.96 5.35 -1.83
C VAL A 7 12.75 4.59 -3.13
N THR A 8 12.26 3.35 -3.05
CA THR A 8 11.87 2.57 -4.25
C THR A 8 10.38 2.69 -4.49
N GLY A 9 9.95 2.69 -5.76
CA GLY A 9 8.55 2.98 -6.11
C GLY A 9 8.22 4.45 -5.89
N ALA A 10 9.24 5.30 -5.96
CA ALA A 10 9.16 6.71 -5.61
C ALA A 10 8.22 7.50 -6.52
N ASN A 11 8.02 7.06 -7.77
CA ASN A 11 7.14 7.76 -8.71
C ASN A 11 5.66 7.31 -8.60
N GLY A 12 5.39 6.29 -7.78
CA GLY A 12 4.04 5.75 -7.52
C GLY A 12 3.21 6.60 -6.56
N PHE A 13 1.94 6.22 -6.39
CA PHE A 13 0.96 6.90 -5.54
C PHE A 13 1.49 7.17 -4.12
N LEU A 14 1.77 6.13 -3.32
CA LEU A 14 2.32 6.29 -1.97
C LEU A 14 3.74 6.89 -1.98
N GLY A 15 4.55 6.56 -2.99
CA GLY A 15 5.93 7.05 -3.12
C GLY A 15 6.05 8.56 -3.19
N GLN A 16 5.18 9.21 -3.98
CA GLN A 16 5.13 10.66 -4.09
C GLN A 16 4.88 11.34 -2.74
N HIS A 17 3.98 10.78 -1.92
CA HIS A 17 3.68 11.31 -0.59
C HIS A 17 4.80 11.06 0.42
N VAL A 18 5.48 9.90 0.35
CA VAL A 18 6.67 9.63 1.19
C VAL A 18 7.80 10.59 0.85
N VAL A 19 8.07 10.81 -0.44
CA VAL A 19 9.09 11.78 -0.89
C VAL A 19 8.74 13.19 -0.43
N LYS A 20 7.47 13.61 -0.57
CA LYS A 20 6.98 14.90 -0.06
C LYS A 20 7.26 15.05 1.44
N HIS A 21 6.88 14.08 2.27
CA HIS A 21 7.10 14.18 3.72
C HIS A 21 8.58 14.16 4.10
N LEU A 22 9.41 13.39 3.39
CA LEU A 22 10.87 13.46 3.59
C LEU A 22 11.39 14.87 3.29
N GLN A 23 10.99 15.46 2.17
CA GLN A 23 11.39 16.80 1.76
C GLN A 23 10.96 17.90 2.73
N GLU A 24 9.74 17.79 3.28
CA GLU A 24 9.19 18.81 4.18
C GLU A 24 9.65 18.61 5.64
N ARG A 25 9.85 17.37 6.10
CA ARG A 25 9.94 17.05 7.53
C ARG A 25 11.22 16.36 7.96
N ALA A 26 12.01 15.82 7.02
CA ALA A 26 13.28 15.17 7.35
C ALA A 26 14.50 16.10 7.18
N LYS A 27 14.29 17.39 6.88
CA LYS A 27 15.37 18.37 6.80
C LYS A 27 16.16 18.42 8.11
N GLY A 28 17.48 18.49 8.00
CA GLY A 28 18.40 18.43 9.15
C GLY A 28 18.64 17.03 9.72
N HIS A 29 17.88 16.02 9.26
CA HIS A 29 18.05 14.62 9.65
C HIS A 29 18.47 13.74 8.48
N VAL A 30 18.05 14.07 7.25
CA VAL A 30 18.39 13.39 6.00
C VAL A 30 19.08 14.39 5.07
N ASP A 31 20.25 14.00 4.56
CA ASP A 31 21.13 14.86 3.76
C ASP A 31 20.95 14.68 2.25
N SER A 32 20.48 13.50 1.81
CA SER A 32 20.14 13.27 0.40
C SER A 32 19.09 12.18 0.21
N LEU A 33 18.35 12.27 -0.90
CA LEU A 33 17.38 11.27 -1.34
C LEU A 33 17.81 10.62 -2.65
N ILE A 34 17.64 9.31 -2.74
CA ILE A 34 17.80 8.53 -3.97
C ILE A 34 16.44 7.96 -4.30
N LEU A 35 15.93 8.25 -5.49
CA LEU A 35 14.60 7.81 -5.93
C LEU A 35 14.76 6.75 -7.02
N LEU A 36 14.34 5.52 -6.74
CA LEU A 36 14.37 4.42 -7.70
C LEU A 36 12.95 4.09 -8.17
N ASP A 37 12.72 4.19 -9.47
CA ASP A 37 11.48 3.79 -10.12
C ASP A 37 11.75 3.37 -11.57
N LYS A 38 10.82 2.64 -12.20
CA LYS A 38 10.92 2.25 -13.60
C LYS A 38 10.78 3.43 -14.55
N GLU A 39 10.08 4.46 -14.10
CA GLU A 39 9.87 5.72 -14.82
C GLU A 39 10.64 6.84 -14.12
N PRO A 40 11.11 7.88 -14.85
CA PRO A 40 11.73 9.03 -14.22
C PRO A 40 10.80 9.68 -13.19
N PHE A 41 11.36 10.06 -12.05
CA PHE A 41 10.62 10.78 -11.02
C PHE A 41 10.19 12.14 -11.57
N VAL A 42 8.89 12.38 -11.51
CA VAL A 42 8.30 13.70 -11.77
C VAL A 42 7.58 14.10 -10.51
N GLN A 43 7.86 15.30 -10.00
CA GLN A 43 7.16 15.83 -8.84
C GLN A 43 5.69 16.09 -9.21
N LYS A 44 4.77 15.28 -8.68
CA LYS A 44 3.32 15.35 -8.96
C LYS A 44 2.53 16.07 -7.85
N LEU A 45 3.17 16.34 -6.72
CA LEU A 45 2.60 17.04 -5.58
C LEU A 45 3.32 18.36 -5.37
N ASP A 46 2.59 19.37 -4.91
CA ASP A 46 3.19 20.64 -4.51
C ASP A 46 3.92 20.49 -3.17
N TYR A 47 5.22 20.78 -3.18
CA TYR A 47 6.13 20.87 -2.02
C TYR A 47 7.45 21.51 -2.44
N THR A 48 8.16 22.11 -1.48
CA THR A 48 9.50 22.66 -1.71
C THR A 48 10.56 21.57 -1.61
N VAL A 49 11.46 21.49 -2.60
CA VAL A 49 12.64 20.62 -2.55
C VAL A 49 13.68 21.22 -1.60
N ASN A 50 13.85 20.62 -0.42
CA ASN A 50 14.80 21.05 0.60
C ASN A 50 16.02 20.13 0.71
N ILE A 51 15.87 18.87 0.30
CA ILE A 51 16.87 17.80 0.38
C ILE A 51 17.32 17.47 -1.04
N PRO A 52 18.64 17.52 -1.32
CA PRO A 52 19.20 17.09 -2.61
C PRO A 52 18.67 15.72 -3.02
N THR A 53 18.16 15.61 -4.24
CA THR A 53 17.48 14.40 -4.74
C THR A 53 18.09 13.96 -6.05
N GLU A 54 18.37 12.67 -6.14
CA GLU A 54 18.82 12.00 -7.36
C GLU A 54 17.81 10.93 -7.78
N THR A 55 17.62 10.76 -9.08
CA THR A 55 16.73 9.73 -9.65
C THR A 55 17.55 8.66 -10.35
N ILE A 56 17.24 7.40 -10.06
CA ILE A 56 17.73 6.22 -10.78
C ILE A 56 16.52 5.60 -11.47
N VAL A 57 16.59 5.50 -12.80
CA VAL A 57 15.55 4.85 -13.59
C VAL A 57 15.94 3.40 -13.82
N GLY A 58 15.12 2.47 -13.32
CA GLY A 58 15.36 1.05 -13.46
C GLY A 58 14.43 0.19 -12.60
N SER A 59 14.63 -1.13 -12.65
CA SER A 59 13.80 -2.09 -11.92
C SER A 59 14.50 -2.62 -10.68
N ILE A 60 13.77 -2.78 -9.58
CA ILE A 60 14.26 -3.51 -8.39
C ILE A 60 14.52 -4.99 -8.67
N THR A 61 13.98 -5.52 -9.78
CA THR A 61 14.20 -6.91 -10.21
C THR A 61 15.51 -7.09 -10.96
N ASP A 62 16.21 -5.99 -11.30
CA ASP A 62 17.57 -6.03 -11.83
C ASP A 62 18.58 -5.88 -10.66
N PRO A 63 19.37 -6.92 -10.35
CA PRO A 63 20.34 -6.87 -9.25
C PRO A 63 21.36 -5.75 -9.38
N GLN A 64 21.76 -5.37 -10.60
CA GLN A 64 22.77 -4.34 -10.80
C GLN A 64 22.21 -2.94 -10.49
N THR A 65 21.00 -2.62 -10.98
CA THR A 65 20.26 -1.42 -10.61
C THR A 65 20.04 -1.35 -9.09
N ALA A 66 19.55 -2.44 -8.49
CA ALA A 66 19.29 -2.50 -7.05
C ALA A 66 20.56 -2.24 -6.23
N ARG A 67 21.68 -2.90 -6.56
CA ARG A 67 22.97 -2.68 -5.89
C ARG A 67 23.46 -1.23 -6.05
N THR A 68 23.35 -0.67 -7.25
CA THR A 68 23.77 0.70 -7.54
C THR A 68 23.01 1.73 -6.70
N ALA A 69 21.70 1.53 -6.53
CA ALA A 69 20.86 2.39 -5.70
C ALA A 69 21.14 2.22 -4.21
N VAL A 70 21.28 0.96 -3.76
CA VAL A 70 21.43 0.64 -2.33
C VAL A 70 22.79 1.07 -1.78
N GLN A 71 23.90 0.84 -2.49
CA GLN A 71 25.27 1.11 -1.98
C GLN A 71 25.55 2.57 -1.63
N ARG A 72 24.65 3.49 -1.98
CA ARG A 72 24.74 4.93 -1.74
C ARG A 72 23.82 5.42 -0.61
N ALA A 73 23.02 4.50 -0.06
CA ALA A 73 22.01 4.79 0.95
C ALA A 73 22.43 4.30 2.34
N HIS A 74 21.83 4.88 3.36
CA HIS A 74 21.92 4.41 4.75
C HIS A 74 20.63 3.72 5.21
N CYS A 75 19.51 4.06 4.55
CA CYS A 75 18.21 3.45 4.76
C CYS A 75 17.51 3.24 3.42
N VAL A 76 16.84 2.10 3.28
CA VAL A 76 15.93 1.82 2.17
C VAL A 76 14.49 1.91 2.66
N ILE A 77 13.67 2.72 2.00
CA ILE A 77 12.22 2.73 2.12
C ILE A 77 11.66 2.05 0.86
N HIS A 78 11.11 0.84 1.04
CA HIS A 78 10.68 -0.01 -0.04
C HIS A 78 9.17 0.05 -0.26
N LEU A 79 8.74 0.78 -1.30
CA LEU A 79 7.32 0.96 -1.69
C LEU A 79 7.02 0.35 -3.06
N ALA A 80 8.03 -0.04 -3.84
CA ALA A 80 7.84 -0.64 -5.15
C ALA A 80 7.11 -1.98 -5.04
N ALA A 81 5.94 -2.06 -5.67
CA ALA A 81 5.14 -3.28 -5.74
C ALA A 81 4.24 -3.26 -6.98
N VAL A 82 3.82 -4.44 -7.42
CA VAL A 82 2.74 -4.63 -8.39
C VAL A 82 1.51 -5.15 -7.68
N ILE A 83 0.38 -4.51 -7.95
CA ILE A 83 -0.96 -4.91 -7.50
C ILE A 83 -1.72 -5.38 -8.75
N SER A 84 -2.17 -6.63 -8.75
CA SER A 84 -2.99 -7.19 -9.83
C SER A 84 -4.13 -8.01 -9.23
N VAL A 85 -5.24 -7.35 -8.92
CA VAL A 85 -6.43 -7.96 -8.31
C VAL A 85 -7.55 -7.96 -9.34
N THR A 86 -7.40 -8.78 -10.38
CA THR A 86 -8.34 -8.90 -11.52
C THR A 86 -8.84 -10.34 -11.64
N THR A 87 -9.76 -10.63 -12.56
CA THR A 87 -10.23 -12.00 -12.83
C THR A 87 -9.08 -12.93 -13.21
N PHE A 88 -8.13 -12.45 -14.01
CA PHE A 88 -6.90 -13.16 -14.36
C PHE A 88 -5.69 -12.40 -13.77
N PRO A 89 -5.34 -12.63 -12.50
CA PRO A 89 -4.26 -11.90 -11.85
C PRO A 89 -2.90 -12.27 -12.44
N LYS A 90 -2.02 -11.27 -12.61
CA LYS A 90 -0.64 -11.48 -13.09
C LYS A 90 0.27 -12.00 -11.99
N VAL A 91 -0.04 -13.16 -11.43
CA VAL A 91 0.64 -13.74 -10.24
C VAL A 91 2.16 -13.84 -10.42
N LYS A 92 2.62 -14.29 -11.59
CA LYS A 92 4.06 -14.38 -11.87
C LYS A 92 4.76 -13.02 -11.78
N VAL A 93 4.14 -11.97 -12.32
CA VAL A 93 4.67 -10.60 -12.26
C VAL A 93 4.65 -10.08 -10.82
N MET A 94 3.56 -10.32 -10.09
CA MET A 94 3.49 -9.94 -8.67
C MET A 94 4.56 -10.65 -7.84
N ARG A 95 4.80 -11.95 -8.03
CA ARG A 95 5.89 -12.67 -7.34
C ARG A 95 7.27 -12.14 -7.73
N GLU A 96 7.52 -11.93 -9.01
CA GLU A 96 8.80 -11.41 -9.50
C GLU A 96 9.12 -10.04 -8.88
N VAL A 97 8.14 -9.13 -8.82
CA VAL A 97 8.37 -7.78 -8.27
C VAL A 97 8.30 -7.77 -6.75
N ASN A 98 7.21 -8.23 -6.16
CA ASN A 98 6.94 -8.07 -4.73
C ASN A 98 7.81 -8.98 -3.87
N VAL A 99 8.08 -10.22 -4.31
CA VAL A 99 8.85 -11.20 -3.53
C VAL A 99 10.32 -11.13 -3.92
N LYS A 100 10.65 -11.45 -5.18
CA LYS A 100 12.04 -11.53 -5.62
C LYS A 100 12.71 -10.15 -5.64
N GLY A 101 12.01 -9.10 -6.08
CA GLY A 101 12.51 -7.72 -5.98
C GLY A 101 12.86 -7.30 -4.55
N THR A 102 12.02 -7.67 -3.57
CA THR A 102 12.31 -7.44 -2.14
C THR A 102 13.57 -8.21 -1.69
N SER A 103 13.70 -9.49 -2.07
CA SER A 103 14.89 -10.28 -1.75
C SER A 103 16.17 -9.67 -2.31
N ILE A 104 16.14 -9.24 -3.58
CA ILE A 104 17.29 -8.60 -4.24
C ILE A 104 17.72 -7.33 -3.48
N LEU A 105 16.76 -6.50 -3.04
CA LEU A 105 17.07 -5.31 -2.27
C LEU A 105 17.65 -5.65 -0.89
N LEU A 106 17.14 -6.68 -0.20
CA LEU A 106 17.67 -7.14 1.09
C LEU A 106 19.10 -7.67 0.94
N ASP A 107 19.37 -8.48 -0.09
CA ASP A 107 20.72 -8.98 -0.40
C ASP A 107 21.67 -7.83 -0.75
N ALA A 108 21.20 -6.84 -1.52
CA ALA A 108 21.96 -5.63 -1.80
C ALA A 108 22.28 -4.82 -0.53
N CYS A 109 21.36 -4.76 0.44
CA CYS A 109 21.60 -4.09 1.71
C CYS A 109 22.71 -4.77 2.51
N VAL A 110 22.67 -6.10 2.59
CA VAL A 110 23.69 -6.88 3.31
C VAL A 110 25.06 -6.72 2.66
N THR A 111 25.13 -6.88 1.34
CA THR A 111 26.39 -6.82 0.57
C THR A 111 26.96 -5.41 0.43
N SER A 112 26.18 -4.36 0.73
CA SER A 112 26.59 -2.96 0.65
C SER A 112 26.58 -2.26 2.02
N ASP A 113 26.54 -3.03 3.11
CA ASP A 113 26.61 -2.51 4.49
C ASP A 113 25.50 -1.50 4.87
N VAL A 114 24.33 -1.56 4.21
CA VAL A 114 23.18 -0.69 4.48
C VAL A 114 22.38 -1.24 5.64
N GLY A 115 22.32 -0.46 6.72
CA GLY A 115 21.86 -0.93 8.03
C GLY A 115 20.35 -0.86 8.29
N LEU A 116 19.56 -0.17 7.46
CA LEU A 116 18.15 0.10 7.73
C LEU A 116 17.27 -0.22 6.52
N PHE A 117 16.18 -0.94 6.76
CA PHE A 117 15.21 -1.32 5.73
C PHE A 117 13.77 -1.17 6.24
N ILE A 118 12.96 -0.36 5.59
CA ILE A 118 11.56 -0.13 5.92
C ILE A 118 10.71 -0.57 4.74
N ALA A 119 9.89 -1.60 4.91
CA ALA A 119 9.07 -2.17 3.84
C ALA A 119 7.60 -1.74 3.96
N CYS A 120 6.96 -1.46 2.84
CA CYS A 120 5.51 -1.36 2.76
C CYS A 120 4.92 -2.75 2.52
N SER A 121 4.11 -3.24 3.45
CA SER A 121 3.19 -4.36 3.27
C SER A 121 1.77 -3.82 3.05
N THR A 122 0.74 -4.53 3.52
CA THR A 122 -0.66 -4.10 3.50
C THR A 122 -1.37 -4.70 4.71
N GLN A 123 -2.46 -4.09 5.19
CA GLN A 123 -3.33 -4.75 6.16
C GLN A 123 -3.83 -6.12 5.66
N ASP A 124 -3.94 -6.29 4.34
CA ASP A 124 -4.45 -7.52 3.73
C ASP A 124 -3.49 -8.72 3.91
N SER A 125 -2.24 -8.51 4.35
CA SER A 125 -1.29 -9.60 4.66
C SER A 125 -1.61 -10.30 5.99
N ALA A 126 -2.57 -9.77 6.75
CA ALA A 126 -2.88 -10.20 8.10
C ALA A 126 -4.37 -10.51 8.29
N ILE A 127 -5.13 -10.75 7.22
CA ILE A 127 -6.58 -11.06 7.32
C ILE A 127 -6.94 -12.35 6.60
N ASP A 128 -7.86 -13.11 7.19
CA ASP A 128 -8.50 -14.27 6.57
C ASP A 128 -9.93 -13.93 6.11
N TRP A 129 -10.73 -14.94 5.72
CA TRP A 129 -12.13 -14.72 5.30
C TRP A 129 -13.13 -14.53 6.46
N SER A 130 -12.69 -14.44 7.72
CA SER A 130 -13.56 -14.16 8.86
C SER A 130 -13.80 -12.65 9.03
N ASP A 131 -14.79 -12.27 9.85
CA ASP A 131 -14.94 -10.86 10.22
C ASP A 131 -13.87 -10.49 11.25
N GLN A 132 -13.11 -9.44 10.98
CA GLN A 132 -11.97 -9.02 11.78
C GLN A 132 -12.15 -7.58 12.28
N CYS A 133 -12.22 -7.40 13.59
CA CYS A 133 -12.48 -6.11 14.21
C CYS A 133 -11.40 -5.77 15.25
N ASP A 134 -10.82 -4.56 15.13
CA ASP A 134 -9.74 -4.05 15.98
C ASP A 134 -8.52 -4.99 16.06
N VAL A 135 -8.13 -5.57 14.92
CA VAL A 135 -7.00 -6.51 14.82
C VAL A 135 -5.67 -5.78 15.02
N ASP A 136 -4.79 -6.35 15.84
CA ASP A 136 -3.44 -5.87 16.09
C ASP A 136 -2.36 -6.82 15.54
N GLU A 137 -1.09 -6.47 15.70
CA GLU A 137 0.04 -7.21 15.14
C GLU A 137 0.29 -8.58 15.81
N THR A 138 -0.46 -8.95 16.85
CA THR A 138 -0.40 -10.30 17.44
C THR A 138 -1.20 -11.32 16.63
N HIS A 139 -2.11 -10.84 15.77
CA HIS A 139 -2.88 -11.70 14.90
C HIS A 139 -2.02 -12.22 13.74
N THR A 140 -2.01 -13.54 13.59
CA THR A 140 -1.29 -14.25 12.52
C THR A 140 -2.27 -15.02 11.66
N VAL A 141 -2.10 -14.94 10.35
CA VAL A 141 -2.92 -15.66 9.38
C VAL A 141 -2.02 -16.55 8.53
N GLU A 142 -2.44 -17.79 8.30
CA GLU A 142 -1.75 -18.70 7.41
C GLU A 142 -1.92 -18.26 5.95
N PRO A 143 -0.87 -18.37 5.10
CA PRO A 143 -0.93 -17.90 3.72
C PRO A 143 -2.08 -18.50 2.87
N CYS A 144 -2.55 -19.71 3.20
CA CYS A 144 -3.66 -20.35 2.49
C CYS A 144 -5.01 -19.69 2.78
N ASP A 145 -5.14 -19.02 3.92
CA ASP A 145 -6.41 -18.49 4.42
C ASP A 145 -6.58 -17.00 4.12
N LEU A 146 -5.55 -16.34 3.59
CA LEU A 146 -5.54 -14.91 3.32
C LEU A 146 -6.72 -14.47 2.44
N ALA A 147 -7.48 -13.52 2.96
CA ALA A 147 -8.42 -12.77 2.15
C ALA A 147 -7.64 -11.87 1.17
N PHE A 148 -8.23 -11.60 0.00
CA PHE A 148 -7.63 -10.78 -1.06
C PHE A 148 -6.56 -11.46 -1.96
N GLY A 149 -6.48 -12.79 -1.90
CA GLY A 149 -5.89 -13.62 -2.97
C GLY A 149 -4.37 -13.54 -3.11
N ASP A 150 -3.87 -13.67 -4.34
CA ASP A 150 -2.42 -13.79 -4.61
C ASP A 150 -1.63 -12.53 -4.28
N TYR A 151 -2.24 -11.35 -4.36
CA TYR A 151 -1.59 -10.11 -3.98
C TYR A 151 -1.21 -10.13 -2.49
N ALA A 152 -2.17 -10.40 -1.60
CA ALA A 152 -1.94 -10.52 -0.16
C ALA A 152 -0.85 -11.56 0.15
N LYS A 153 -0.90 -12.73 -0.50
CA LYS A 153 0.14 -13.78 -0.36
C LYS A 153 1.53 -13.28 -0.72
N THR A 154 1.68 -12.58 -1.85
CA THR A 154 2.99 -12.03 -2.26
C THR A 154 3.51 -10.99 -1.29
N LYS A 155 2.63 -10.18 -0.68
CA LYS A 155 3.00 -9.18 0.32
C LYS A 155 3.36 -9.82 1.65
N LEU A 156 2.63 -10.85 2.10
CA LEU A 156 2.98 -11.60 3.30
C LEU A 156 4.33 -12.32 3.16
N GLU A 157 4.58 -12.96 2.02
CA GLU A 157 5.88 -13.63 1.77
C GLU A 157 7.04 -12.62 1.77
N ALA A 158 6.86 -11.46 1.12
CA ALA A 158 7.84 -10.37 1.15
C ALA A 158 8.08 -9.85 2.57
N GLU A 159 7.01 -9.66 3.34
CA GLU A 159 7.06 -9.24 4.73
C GLU A 159 7.82 -10.23 5.61
N GLN A 160 7.53 -11.53 5.50
CA GLN A 160 8.22 -12.57 6.25
C GLN A 160 9.72 -12.59 5.95
N MET A 161 10.12 -12.40 4.69
CA MET A 161 11.54 -12.27 4.31
C MET A 161 12.20 -11.05 4.96
N VAL A 162 11.53 -9.90 4.97
CA VAL A 162 12.04 -8.67 5.59
C VAL A 162 12.23 -8.85 7.10
N LEU A 163 11.24 -9.44 7.78
CA LEU A 163 11.32 -9.70 9.22
C LEU A 163 12.42 -10.73 9.54
N ALA A 164 12.55 -11.79 8.75
CA ALA A 164 13.57 -12.83 8.93
C ALA A 164 15.00 -12.31 8.68
N ARG A 165 15.20 -11.28 7.86
CA ARG A 165 16.50 -10.65 7.62
C ARG A 165 16.95 -9.69 8.73
N ASN A 166 16.07 -9.34 9.67
CA ASN A 166 16.45 -8.53 10.81
C ASN A 166 17.57 -9.18 11.62
N GLY A 167 18.54 -8.38 12.07
CA GLY A 167 19.68 -8.87 12.84
C GLY A 167 20.80 -9.50 12.02
N THR A 168 20.67 -9.61 10.69
CA THR A 168 21.75 -10.08 9.80
C THR A 168 23.01 -9.25 10.03
N LYS A 169 24.16 -9.90 10.25
CA LYS A 169 25.44 -9.21 10.43
C LYS A 169 25.89 -8.58 9.12
N LEU A 170 26.38 -7.36 9.21
CA LEU A 170 26.99 -6.61 8.12
C LEU A 170 28.51 -6.64 8.28
N ASP A 171 29.24 -6.45 7.19
CA ASP A 171 30.71 -6.51 7.18
C ASP A 171 31.31 -5.36 7.99
N ASN A 172 30.61 -4.23 8.08
CA ASN A 172 30.95 -3.10 8.95
C ASN A 172 30.73 -3.36 10.46
N GLY A 173 30.38 -4.60 10.86
CA GLY A 173 30.16 -5.01 12.25
C GLY A 173 28.80 -4.61 12.83
N LYS A 174 27.97 -3.88 12.09
CA LYS A 174 26.59 -3.57 12.49
C LYS A 174 25.65 -4.71 12.10
N ARG A 175 24.36 -4.52 12.38
CA ARG A 175 23.30 -5.45 11.97
C ARG A 175 22.26 -4.72 11.14
N LEU A 176 21.72 -5.43 10.15
CA LEU A 176 20.55 -4.98 9.41
C LEU A 176 19.36 -4.90 10.37
N ARG A 177 18.67 -3.76 10.39
CA ARG A 177 17.43 -3.57 11.15
C ARG A 177 16.29 -3.33 10.17
N THR A 178 15.22 -4.08 10.35
CA THR A 178 14.07 -4.01 9.43
C THR A 178 12.79 -3.62 10.14
N VAL A 179 11.90 -2.90 9.45
CA VAL A 179 10.55 -2.56 9.92
C VAL A 179 9.57 -2.77 8.76
N VAL A 180 8.37 -3.26 9.06
CA VAL A 180 7.29 -3.41 8.07
C VAL A 180 6.10 -2.56 8.48
N LEU A 181 5.55 -1.79 7.54
CA LEU A 181 4.31 -1.04 7.74
C LEU A 181 3.17 -1.67 6.94
N ARG A 182 2.03 -1.90 7.57
CA ARG A 182 0.79 -2.46 7.00
C ARG A 182 -0.28 -1.35 6.94
N PRO A 183 -0.22 -0.45 5.95
CA PRO A 183 -1.26 0.56 5.79
C PRO A 183 -2.61 -0.09 5.43
N GLY A 184 -3.69 0.59 5.82
CA GLY A 184 -5.04 0.23 5.38
C GLY A 184 -5.30 0.53 3.89
N VAL A 185 -6.58 0.46 3.46
CA VAL A 185 -6.94 0.86 2.09
C VAL A 185 -6.66 2.35 1.91
N ILE A 186 -5.70 2.67 1.04
CA ILE A 186 -5.21 4.04 0.86
C ILE A 186 -6.10 4.83 -0.10
N TYR A 187 -6.45 6.06 0.26
CA TYR A 187 -7.13 7.03 -0.61
C TYR A 187 -6.45 8.42 -0.54
N GLY A 188 -6.75 9.28 -1.50
CA GLY A 188 -6.26 10.67 -1.56
C GLY A 188 -5.60 11.04 -2.88
N GLU A 189 -4.79 12.08 -2.87
CA GLU A 189 -4.20 12.68 -4.06
C GLU A 189 -3.28 11.71 -4.80
N LEU A 190 -3.40 11.64 -6.12
CA LEU A 190 -2.72 10.68 -7.00
C LEU A 190 -3.21 9.23 -6.88
N ASP A 191 -4.32 8.97 -6.18
CA ASP A 191 -4.98 7.67 -6.22
C ASP A 191 -5.35 7.33 -7.68
N ASN A 192 -4.86 6.19 -8.14
CA ASN A 192 -5.07 5.65 -9.47
C ASN A 192 -5.65 4.23 -9.46
N ILE A 193 -6.01 3.69 -8.29
CA ILE A 193 -6.42 2.30 -8.11
C ILE A 193 -7.84 2.21 -7.56
N PHE A 194 -8.15 2.95 -6.49
CA PHE A 194 -9.35 2.71 -5.71
C PHE A 194 -10.50 3.67 -6.06
N VAL A 195 -10.57 4.84 -5.42
CA VAL A 195 -11.68 5.78 -5.56
C VAL A 195 -11.75 6.33 -6.98
N THR A 196 -10.60 6.61 -7.59
CA THR A 196 -10.52 7.04 -9.00
C THR A 196 -11.14 6.02 -9.96
N SER A 197 -10.90 4.72 -9.74
CA SER A 197 -11.52 3.65 -10.55
C SER A 197 -13.03 3.62 -10.35
N VAL A 198 -13.49 3.77 -9.10
CA VAL A 198 -14.92 3.82 -8.78
C VAL A 198 -15.61 5.04 -9.40
N ILE A 199 -14.99 6.23 -9.37
CA ILE A 199 -15.51 7.44 -10.03
C ILE A 199 -15.66 7.20 -11.53
N ARG A 200 -14.59 6.77 -12.22
CA ARG A 200 -14.62 6.52 -13.67
C ARG A 200 -15.66 5.48 -14.06
N ASN A 201 -15.75 4.38 -13.29
CA ASN A 201 -16.76 3.36 -13.50
C ASN A 201 -18.18 3.90 -13.28
N THR A 202 -18.38 4.79 -12.30
CA THR A 202 -19.69 5.41 -12.05
C THR A 202 -20.09 6.34 -13.19
N LEU A 203 -19.15 7.13 -13.70
CA LEU A 203 -19.38 8.04 -14.82
C LEU A 203 -19.72 7.29 -16.11
N SER A 204 -19.01 6.19 -16.40
CA SER A 204 -19.30 5.36 -17.58
C SER A 204 -20.66 4.66 -17.54
N HIS A 205 -21.26 4.50 -16.35
CA HIS A 205 -22.58 3.89 -16.15
C HIS A 205 -23.67 4.93 -15.82
N GLY A 206 -23.58 6.13 -16.40
CA GLY A 206 -24.62 7.16 -16.29
C GLY A 206 -24.76 7.75 -14.88
N GLY A 207 -23.67 7.79 -14.11
CA GLY A 207 -23.63 8.37 -12.77
C GLY A 207 -24.21 7.45 -11.68
N VAL A 208 -24.36 6.15 -11.93
CA VAL A 208 -24.89 5.20 -10.96
C VAL A 208 -23.85 4.15 -10.58
N LEU A 209 -23.49 4.12 -9.30
CA LEU A 209 -22.70 3.05 -8.72
C LEU A 209 -23.62 1.97 -8.16
N TYR A 210 -23.60 0.78 -8.78
CA TYR A 210 -24.38 -0.36 -8.31
C TYR A 210 -23.72 -0.95 -7.07
N HIS A 211 -24.36 -0.71 -5.92
CA HIS A 211 -23.88 -1.22 -4.64
C HIS A 211 -24.50 -2.58 -4.33
N PHE A 212 -23.74 -3.38 -3.59
CA PHE A 212 -24.15 -4.72 -3.19
C PHE A 212 -23.69 -5.03 -1.78
N GLY A 213 -24.34 -6.02 -1.19
CA GLY A 213 -23.91 -6.58 0.07
C GLY A 213 -24.57 -6.06 1.33
N SER A 214 -23.96 -6.38 2.46
CA SER A 214 -24.48 -6.11 3.81
C SER A 214 -24.13 -4.69 4.29
N PRO A 215 -25.08 -3.95 4.89
CA PRO A 215 -24.80 -2.65 5.51
C PRO A 215 -23.92 -2.76 6.77
N ARG A 216 -23.67 -3.99 7.26
CA ARG A 216 -22.78 -4.24 8.41
C ARG A 216 -21.30 -4.33 8.01
N ALA A 217 -21.01 -4.44 6.71
CA ALA A 217 -19.64 -4.52 6.22
C ALA A 217 -18.95 -3.15 6.37
N VAL A 218 -17.71 -3.17 6.84
CA VAL A 218 -16.90 -1.97 7.06
C VAL A 218 -15.46 -2.27 6.72
N SER A 219 -14.73 -1.27 6.27
CA SER A 219 -13.29 -1.36 5.98
C SER A 219 -12.53 -0.25 6.67
N GLN A 220 -11.29 -0.55 7.07
CA GLN A 220 -10.33 0.48 7.47
C GLN A 220 -9.72 1.13 6.24
N TYR A 221 -9.84 2.46 6.20
CA TYR A 221 -9.18 3.31 5.24
C TYR A 221 -8.09 4.12 5.92
N VAL A 222 -7.15 4.63 5.13
CA VAL A 222 -6.13 5.55 5.60
C VAL A 222 -5.85 6.59 4.51
N TYR A 223 -5.77 7.85 4.89
CA TYR A 223 -5.37 8.91 3.98
C TYR A 223 -3.90 8.72 3.60
N VAL A 224 -3.58 8.85 2.31
CA VAL A 224 -2.23 8.63 1.78
C VAL A 224 -1.17 9.49 2.47
N GLY A 225 -1.53 10.73 2.86
CA GLY A 225 -0.64 11.60 3.62
C GLY A 225 -0.32 11.03 5.01
N ASN A 226 -1.29 10.42 5.68
CA ASN A 226 -1.11 9.77 6.99
C ASN A 226 -0.36 8.45 6.86
N ALA A 227 -0.61 7.66 5.81
CA ALA A 227 0.12 6.44 5.54
C ALA A 227 1.61 6.73 5.25
N ALA A 228 1.88 7.71 4.40
CA ALA A 228 3.24 8.15 4.08
C ALA A 228 3.98 8.72 5.29
N TRP A 229 3.28 9.44 6.17
CA TRP A 229 3.86 9.95 7.42
C TRP A 229 4.37 8.82 8.33
N GLY A 230 3.68 7.67 8.35
CA GLY A 230 4.14 6.46 9.07
C GLY A 230 5.55 6.03 8.68
N PHE A 231 5.95 6.17 7.42
CA PHE A 231 7.31 5.83 6.96
C PHE A 231 8.37 6.81 7.49
N VAL A 232 8.03 8.09 7.62
CA VAL A 232 8.94 9.08 8.19
C VAL A 232 9.09 8.88 9.70
N CYS A 233 8.00 8.57 10.41
CA CYS A 233 8.05 8.13 11.81
C CYS A 233 8.93 6.89 11.99
N ALA A 234 8.71 5.86 11.17
CA ALA A 234 9.52 4.64 11.20
C ALA A 234 11.00 4.92 10.92
N LEU A 235 11.32 5.77 9.94
CA LEU A 235 12.69 6.19 9.65
C LEU A 235 13.34 6.87 10.86
N ASN A 236 12.66 7.85 11.44
CA ASN A 236 13.19 8.59 12.59
C ASN A 236 13.44 7.66 13.76
N LYS A 237 12.45 6.81 14.09
CA LYS A 237 12.56 5.93 15.25
C LYS A 237 13.58 4.81 15.05
N LEU A 238 13.57 4.15 13.89
CA LEU A 238 14.49 3.05 13.58
C LEU A 238 15.96 3.51 13.57
N ARG A 239 16.25 4.77 13.29
CA ARG A 239 17.61 5.30 13.39
C ARG A 239 18.14 5.31 14.82
N HIS A 240 17.30 5.68 15.78
CA HIS A 240 17.69 5.93 17.16
C HIS A 240 17.42 4.73 18.09
N ASP A 241 16.38 3.95 17.82
CA ASP A 241 15.99 2.80 18.63
C ASP A 241 16.43 1.49 17.97
N THR A 242 17.35 0.77 18.60
CA THR A 242 17.83 -0.54 18.14
C THR A 242 16.86 -1.68 18.42
N SER A 243 15.92 -1.49 19.36
CA SER A 243 14.94 -2.50 19.77
C SER A 243 13.73 -2.63 18.83
N LEU A 244 13.59 -1.69 17.89
CA LEU A 244 12.47 -1.64 16.93
C LEU A 244 12.62 -2.61 15.75
N GLY A 245 13.84 -3.11 15.52
CA GLY A 245 14.11 -3.97 14.37
C GLY A 245 13.38 -5.31 14.47
N GLY A 246 12.80 -5.76 13.37
CA GLY A 246 12.13 -7.05 13.22
C GLY A 246 10.64 -7.01 13.52
N GLU A 247 10.00 -5.84 13.39
CA GLU A 247 8.59 -5.66 13.72
C GLU A 247 7.74 -5.17 12.54
N ALA A 248 6.49 -5.61 12.55
CA ALA A 248 5.41 -5.05 11.74
C ALA A 248 4.55 -4.07 12.57
N PHE A 249 3.91 -3.13 11.87
CA PHE A 249 3.01 -2.12 12.43
C PHE A 249 1.84 -1.84 11.48
N PHE A 250 0.60 -1.88 11.97
CA PHE A 250 -0.53 -1.33 11.23
C PHE A 250 -0.47 0.19 11.22
N ILE A 251 -0.78 0.78 10.06
CA ILE A 251 -0.87 2.23 9.89
C ILE A 251 -2.29 2.57 9.45
N GLY A 252 -3.01 3.24 10.34
CA GLY A 252 -4.36 3.74 10.13
C GLY A 252 -4.49 5.18 10.61
N ASP A 253 -5.68 5.74 10.46
CA ASP A 253 -6.02 7.07 10.97
C ASP A 253 -7.49 7.14 11.41
N GLU A 254 -7.98 8.35 11.62
CA GLU A 254 -9.35 8.62 12.09
C GLU A 254 -10.40 8.54 10.98
N THR A 255 -10.04 8.07 9.77
CA THR A 255 -11.00 7.89 8.69
C THR A 255 -12.14 6.96 9.15
N PRO A 256 -13.42 7.36 9.00
CA PRO A 256 -14.55 6.57 9.46
C PRO A 256 -14.60 5.16 8.85
N LEU A 257 -14.92 4.18 9.70
CA LEU A 257 -15.21 2.81 9.27
C LEU A 257 -16.54 2.77 8.52
N LEU A 258 -16.45 2.85 7.19
CA LEU A 258 -17.60 2.82 6.30
C LEU A 258 -17.55 1.58 5.41
N GLN A 259 -18.72 1.19 4.90
CA GLN A 259 -18.79 0.23 3.81
C GLN A 259 -18.15 0.82 2.54
N LEU A 260 -17.48 -0.02 1.74
CA LEU A 260 -16.83 0.36 0.47
C LEU A 260 -17.66 1.31 -0.40
N PHE A 261 -18.93 0.99 -0.61
CA PHE A 261 -19.82 1.79 -1.45
C PHE A 261 -20.22 3.11 -0.78
N THR A 262 -20.47 3.11 0.53
CA THR A 262 -20.77 4.33 1.29
C THR A 262 -19.57 5.26 1.33
N PHE A 263 -18.35 4.72 1.54
CA PHE A 263 -17.10 5.48 1.45
C PHE A 263 -16.92 6.09 0.05
N SER A 264 -17.12 5.28 -0.99
CA SER A 264 -17.03 5.75 -2.38
C SER A 264 -18.10 6.80 -2.71
N GLU A 265 -19.29 6.70 -2.10
CA GLU A 265 -20.38 7.65 -2.32
C GLU A 265 -19.97 9.09 -1.97
N LEU A 266 -19.13 9.26 -0.96
CA LEU A 266 -18.60 10.56 -0.54
C LEU A 266 -17.92 11.33 -1.68
N PHE A 267 -17.35 10.61 -2.66
CA PHE A 267 -16.56 11.18 -3.76
C PHE A 267 -17.29 11.14 -5.11
N ILE A 268 -18.11 10.10 -5.40
CA ILE A 268 -18.89 10.09 -6.65
C ILE A 268 -19.94 11.21 -6.69
N LYS A 269 -20.48 11.62 -5.53
CA LYS A 269 -21.43 12.73 -5.41
C LYS A 269 -20.86 14.06 -5.91
N LEU A 270 -19.54 14.23 -5.88
CA LEU A 270 -18.85 15.41 -6.42
C LEU A 270 -19.08 15.59 -7.93
N HIS A 271 -19.42 14.50 -8.63
CA HIS A 271 -19.72 14.47 -10.06
C HIS A 271 -21.21 14.24 -10.35
N GLY A 272 -22.09 14.46 -9.37
CA GLY A 272 -23.52 14.15 -9.49
C GLY A 272 -23.83 12.65 -9.48
N GLY A 273 -22.85 11.80 -9.17
CA GLY A 273 -23.04 10.36 -9.04
C GLY A 273 -23.83 9.98 -7.79
N ARG A 274 -24.45 8.80 -7.82
CA ARG A 274 -25.24 8.26 -6.70
C ARG A 274 -25.14 6.74 -6.62
N LEU A 275 -25.41 6.20 -5.44
CA LEU A 275 -25.62 4.75 -5.29
C LEU A 275 -26.95 4.32 -5.93
N SER A 276 -27.02 3.07 -6.39
CA SER A 276 -28.29 2.44 -6.80
C SER A 276 -29.30 2.50 -5.66
N LYS A 277 -30.61 2.62 -5.96
CA LYS A 277 -31.66 2.76 -4.92
C LYS A 277 -31.81 1.52 -4.04
N ARG A 278 -31.49 0.34 -4.57
CA ARG A 278 -31.60 -0.94 -3.87
C ARG A 278 -30.25 -1.66 -3.97
N PRO A 279 -29.72 -2.18 -2.84
CA PRO A 279 -28.54 -3.03 -2.88
C PRO A 279 -28.86 -4.34 -3.58
N ILE A 280 -27.90 -4.86 -4.34
CA ILE A 280 -27.98 -6.24 -4.83
C ILE A 280 -27.69 -7.17 -3.64
N PRO A 281 -28.57 -8.15 -3.32
CA PRO A 281 -28.33 -9.10 -2.24
C PRO A 281 -27.02 -9.86 -2.43
N TYR A 282 -26.25 -10.03 -1.34
CA TYR A 282 -24.93 -10.66 -1.37
C TYR A 282 -24.90 -12.02 -2.09
N LEU A 283 -25.83 -12.92 -1.76
CA LEU A 283 -25.87 -14.26 -2.36
C LEU A 283 -26.14 -14.19 -3.88
N LEU A 284 -27.00 -13.27 -4.30
CA LEU A 284 -27.32 -13.09 -5.72
C LEU A 284 -26.10 -12.62 -6.50
N ILE A 285 -25.43 -11.55 -6.04
CA ILE A 285 -24.24 -11.03 -6.74
C ILE A 285 -23.11 -12.05 -6.72
N LEU A 286 -22.92 -12.79 -5.61
CA LEU A 286 -21.88 -13.79 -5.50
C LEU A 286 -22.09 -14.92 -6.51
N VAL A 287 -23.30 -15.46 -6.61
CA VAL A 287 -23.62 -16.54 -7.58
C VAL A 287 -23.43 -16.05 -9.01
N VAL A 288 -23.92 -14.85 -9.35
CA VAL A 288 -23.76 -14.27 -10.69
C VAL A 288 -22.28 -14.14 -11.04
N VAL A 289 -21.46 -13.58 -10.15
CA VAL A 289 -20.03 -13.38 -10.42
C VAL A 289 -19.28 -14.71 -10.50
N LEU A 290 -19.59 -15.70 -9.66
CA LEU A 290 -18.98 -17.03 -9.75
C LEU A 290 -19.28 -17.73 -11.07
N VAL A 291 -20.52 -17.63 -11.56
CA VAL A 291 -20.90 -18.18 -12.88
C VAL A 291 -20.17 -17.45 -14.00
N LEU A 292 -20.07 -16.12 -13.95
CA LEU A 292 -19.34 -15.34 -14.95
C LEU A 292 -17.84 -15.66 -14.94
N GLU A 293 -17.21 -15.78 -13.77
CA GLU A 293 -15.81 -16.19 -13.65
C GLU A 293 -15.59 -17.60 -14.20
N TRP A 294 -16.51 -18.54 -13.96
CA TRP A 294 -16.43 -19.89 -14.52
C TRP A 294 -16.53 -19.90 -16.05
N ILE A 295 -17.47 -19.13 -16.62
CA ILE A 295 -17.61 -18.96 -18.07
C ILE A 295 -16.33 -18.35 -18.66
N LEU A 296 -15.81 -17.28 -18.05
CA LEU A 296 -14.60 -16.62 -18.53
C LEU A 296 -13.36 -17.50 -18.40
N TRP A 297 -13.26 -18.29 -17.34
CA TRP A 297 -12.20 -19.28 -17.18
C TRP A 297 -12.25 -20.31 -18.32
N PHE A 298 -13.44 -20.81 -18.68
CA PHE A 298 -13.60 -21.73 -19.81
C PHE A 298 -13.24 -21.08 -21.16
N LEU A 299 -13.54 -19.78 -21.34
CA LEU A 299 -13.22 -19.01 -22.55
C LEU A 299 -11.77 -18.46 -22.59
N SER A 300 -11.05 -18.52 -21.47
CA SER A 300 -9.70 -17.96 -21.33
C SER A 300 -8.67 -18.43 -22.38
N PRO A 301 -8.71 -19.67 -22.93
CA PRO A 301 -7.78 -20.07 -23.99
C PRO A 301 -7.94 -19.26 -25.28
N LEU A 302 -9.13 -18.66 -25.50
CA LEU A 302 -9.40 -17.83 -26.67
C LEU A 302 -9.06 -16.36 -26.39
N LYS A 303 -9.53 -15.85 -25.25
CA LYS A 303 -9.31 -14.46 -24.84
C LYS A 303 -9.53 -14.28 -23.33
N GLU A 304 -8.55 -13.70 -22.66
CA GLU A 304 -8.70 -13.23 -21.28
C GLU A 304 -9.50 -11.92 -21.25
N ILE A 305 -10.62 -11.92 -20.52
CA ILE A 305 -11.45 -10.74 -20.28
C ILE A 305 -11.55 -10.54 -18.78
N ASN A 306 -11.17 -9.37 -18.29
CA ASN A 306 -11.28 -9.06 -16.86
C ASN A 306 -12.66 -8.50 -16.53
N LEU A 307 -13.30 -9.05 -15.50
CA LEU A 307 -14.52 -8.48 -14.93
C LEU A 307 -14.16 -7.26 -14.07
N PRO A 308 -15.01 -6.22 -14.08
CA PRO A 308 -14.90 -5.11 -13.13
C PRO A 308 -15.06 -5.54 -11.66
N VAL A 309 -15.76 -6.65 -11.42
CA VAL A 309 -16.06 -7.20 -10.09
C VAL A 309 -15.76 -8.70 -10.10
N THR A 310 -14.93 -9.15 -9.16
CA THR A 310 -14.55 -10.56 -8.95
C THR A 310 -15.23 -11.14 -7.71
N SER A 311 -15.32 -12.47 -7.61
CA SER A 311 -15.92 -13.13 -6.44
C SER A 311 -15.15 -12.79 -5.16
N SER A 312 -13.83 -12.68 -5.24
CA SER A 312 -12.96 -12.20 -4.16
C SER A 312 -13.31 -10.77 -3.74
N SER A 313 -13.52 -9.85 -4.68
CA SER A 313 -13.92 -8.47 -4.36
C SER A 313 -15.31 -8.38 -3.73
N VAL A 314 -16.25 -9.22 -4.18
CA VAL A 314 -17.61 -9.30 -3.60
C VAL A 314 -17.55 -9.77 -2.15
N ARG A 315 -16.79 -10.84 -1.88
CA ARG A 315 -16.58 -11.35 -0.52
C ARG A 315 -15.89 -10.31 0.35
N TYR A 316 -14.82 -9.70 -0.14
CA TYR A 316 -14.05 -8.68 0.59
C TYR A 316 -14.91 -7.49 1.00
N ALA A 317 -15.72 -6.96 0.08
CA ALA A 317 -16.61 -5.83 0.34
C ALA A 317 -17.78 -6.14 1.30
N ASN A 318 -17.99 -7.41 1.64
CA ASN A 318 -19.08 -7.89 2.50
C ASN A 318 -18.62 -8.31 3.90
N LYS A 319 -17.37 -8.01 4.25
CA LYS A 319 -16.75 -8.37 5.53
C LYS A 319 -16.47 -7.13 6.36
N ARG A 320 -16.13 -7.37 7.63
CA ARG A 320 -15.73 -6.32 8.57
C ARG A 320 -14.23 -6.36 8.73
N TRP A 321 -13.57 -5.24 8.47
CA TRP A 321 -12.13 -5.07 8.60
C TRP A 321 -11.86 -3.79 9.40
N SER A 322 -11.24 -3.92 10.56
CA SER A 322 -10.67 -2.80 11.30
C SER A 322 -9.43 -3.23 12.07
N PHE A 323 -8.49 -2.31 12.21
CA PHE A 323 -7.15 -2.61 12.74
C PHE A 323 -6.74 -1.55 13.76
N SER A 324 -6.03 -2.00 14.78
CA SER A 324 -5.44 -1.15 15.80
C SER A 324 -4.05 -0.70 15.36
N TYR A 325 -3.84 0.61 15.23
CA TYR A 325 -2.52 1.20 15.02
C TYR A 325 -1.88 1.70 16.33
N LYS A 326 -2.40 1.27 17.50
CA LYS A 326 -1.89 1.68 18.83
C LYS A 326 -0.41 1.35 19.03
N LYS A 327 0.06 0.25 18.44
CA LYS A 327 1.48 -0.14 18.47
C LYS A 327 2.35 0.88 17.70
N ALA A 328 1.87 1.37 16.56
CA ALA A 328 2.57 2.44 15.82
C ALA A 328 2.64 3.73 16.66
N VAL A 329 1.56 4.09 17.37
CA VAL A 329 1.57 5.26 18.27
C VAL A 329 2.63 5.13 19.35
N SER A 330 2.67 3.99 20.06
CA SER A 330 3.57 3.82 21.20
C SER A 330 5.03 3.58 20.81
N ARG A 331 5.27 2.85 19.71
CA ARG A 331 6.62 2.43 19.33
C ARG A 331 7.26 3.27 18.24
N LEU A 332 6.48 3.88 17.33
CA LEU A 332 7.00 4.72 16.23
C LEU A 332 6.83 6.22 16.48
N ASP A 333 6.23 6.61 17.61
CA ASP A 333 5.71 7.97 17.85
C ASP A 333 4.78 8.43 16.70
N TYR A 334 4.02 7.50 16.13
CA TYR A 334 3.10 7.80 15.05
C TYR A 334 1.84 8.47 15.59
N SER A 335 1.50 9.63 15.02
CA SER A 335 0.17 10.22 15.13
C SER A 335 -0.25 10.66 13.74
N PRO A 336 -1.51 10.42 13.31
CA PRO A 336 -2.02 10.96 12.06
C PRO A 336 -1.75 12.46 11.98
N LEU A 337 -1.17 12.89 10.86
CA LEU A 337 -0.77 14.27 10.64
C LEU A 337 -1.95 15.12 10.18
N TYR A 338 -2.89 14.49 9.48
CA TYR A 338 -4.11 15.09 8.96
C TYR A 338 -5.30 14.46 9.68
N SER A 339 -6.19 15.28 10.23
CA SER A 339 -7.46 14.80 10.74
C SER A 339 -8.35 14.30 9.59
N TRP A 340 -9.41 13.59 9.94
CA TRP A 340 -10.41 13.15 8.96
C TRP A 340 -11.00 14.32 8.14
N GLU A 341 -11.29 15.46 8.76
CA GLU A 341 -11.87 16.61 8.06
C GLU A 341 -10.92 17.17 7.01
N GLU A 342 -9.65 17.29 7.35
CA GLU A 342 -8.62 17.80 6.43
C GLU A 342 -8.32 16.79 5.32
N SER A 343 -8.22 15.49 5.64
CA SER A 343 -8.01 14.45 4.63
C SER A 343 -9.20 14.34 3.68
N TYR A 344 -10.43 14.44 4.20
CA TYR A 344 -11.65 14.45 3.40
C TYR A 344 -11.70 15.66 2.47
N ARG A 345 -11.44 16.87 2.98
CA ARG A 345 -11.43 18.11 2.19
C ARG A 345 -10.44 18.03 1.03
N ARG A 346 -9.18 17.66 1.31
CA ARG A 346 -8.13 17.52 0.28
C ARG A 346 -8.46 16.46 -0.74
N SER A 347 -8.96 15.31 -0.28
CA SER A 347 -9.40 14.24 -1.16
C SER A 347 -10.53 14.71 -2.08
N CYS A 348 -11.51 15.46 -1.57
CA CYS A 348 -12.55 16.05 -2.40
C CYS A 348 -12.01 17.02 -3.45
N GLU A 349 -11.02 17.86 -3.10
CA GLU A 349 -10.38 18.78 -4.06
C GLU A 349 -9.70 18.03 -5.20
N TYR A 350 -8.95 16.96 -4.89
CA TYR A 350 -8.34 16.12 -5.92
C TYR A 350 -9.37 15.33 -6.72
N TYR A 351 -10.31 14.65 -6.06
CA TYR A 351 -11.24 13.78 -6.78
C TYR A 351 -12.20 14.56 -7.69
N LYS A 352 -12.48 15.85 -7.43
CA LYS A 352 -13.22 16.72 -8.38
C LYS A 352 -12.54 16.86 -9.75
N THR A 353 -11.22 16.68 -9.82
CA THR A 353 -10.48 16.78 -11.09
C THR A 353 -10.40 15.45 -11.82
N VAL A 354 -10.93 14.37 -11.26
CA VAL A 354 -10.89 13.04 -11.86
C VAL A 354 -12.06 12.88 -12.81
N THR A 355 -11.74 12.72 -14.09
CA THR A 355 -12.71 12.43 -15.17
C THR A 355 -12.67 10.97 -15.60
#